data_AF-A0A1E7KDH3-F1
#
_entry.id   AF-A0A1E7KDH3-F1
#
_cell.length_a   1.000
_cell.length_b   1.000
_cell.length_c   1.000
_cell.angle_alpha   90.00
_cell.angle_beta   90.00
_cell.angle_gamma   90.00
#
_symmetry.space_group_name_H-M   'P 1'
#
loop_
_entity.id
_entity.type
_entity.pdbx_description
1 polymer ?
#
loop_
_entity_poly.entity_id
_entity_poly.type
_entity_poly.pdbx_seq_one_letter_code
_entity_poly.pdbx_strand_id
1 'polypeptide(L)' 'MKRVERGDYVVDEATRQRMPPEPAWVGRVQTVLDAGQVRLVTPHGAEWTARVENLTEAEASQRAAYDAAVPHRVGARR' A
#
# COMPACT_ATOMS: atom_id res chain seq x y z
N MET A 1 -17.32 7.77 -5.71
CA MET A 1 -16.48 6.75 -5.04
C MET A 1 -15.10 6.80 -5.67
N LYS A 2 -14.05 6.91 -4.85
CA LYS A 2 -12.67 6.84 -5.33
C LYS A 2 -12.44 5.44 -5.91
N ARG A 3 -12.05 5.33 -7.18
CA ARG A 3 -11.73 4.05 -7.79
C ARG A 3 -10.26 3.75 -7.47
N VAL A 4 -10.01 2.58 -6.89
CA VAL A 4 -8.67 2.05 -6.69
C VAL A 4 -8.55 0.77 -7.49
N GLU A 5 -7.41 0.58 -8.14
CA GLU A 5 -7.14 -0.50 -9.06
C GLU A 5 -5.90 -1.26 -8.63
N ARG A 6 -5.77 -2.49 -9.11
CA ARG A 6 -4.59 -3.29 -8.83
C ARG A 6 -3.34 -2.59 -9.38
N GLY A 7 -2.33 -2.47 -8.54
CA GLY A 7 -1.06 -1.82 -8.88
C GLY A 7 -0.96 -0.38 -8.38
N ASP A 8 -2.07 0.25 -7.97
CA ASP A 8 -2.05 1.59 -7.39
C ASP A 8 -1.22 1.64 -6.11
N TYR A 9 -0.58 2.78 -5.89
CA TYR A 9 0.10 3.10 -4.64
C TYR A 9 -0.80 4.02 -3.84
N VAL A 10 -1.12 3.60 -2.63
CA VAL A 10 -2.07 4.29 -1.75
C VAL A 10 -1.48 4.46 -0.37
N VAL A 11 -1.97 5.47 0.33
CA VAL A 11 -1.66 5.70 1.74
C VAL A 11 -2.90 5.37 2.55
N ASP A 12 -2.74 4.51 3.55
CA ASP A 12 -3.80 4.14 4.47
C ASP A 12 -3.77 5.06 5.70
N GLU A 13 -4.59 6.11 5.68
CA GLU A 13 -4.66 7.10 6.76
C GLU A 13 -5.20 6.48 8.07
N ALA A 14 -5.84 5.32 8.02
CA ALA A 14 -6.32 4.62 9.21
C ALA A 14 -5.18 4.03 10.05
N THR A 15 -4.02 3.72 9.47
CA THR A 15 -2.89 3.17 10.25
C THR A 15 -2.28 4.22 11.17
N ARG A 16 -2.27 5.49 10.75
CA ARG A 16 -1.83 6.63 11.56
C ARG A 16 -2.64 6.77 12.86
N GLN A 17 -3.93 6.47 12.81
CA GLN A 17 -4.81 6.54 13.99
C GLN A 17 -4.59 5.34 14.93
N ARG A 18 -4.17 4.20 14.40
CA ARG A 18 -3.95 2.96 15.16
C ARG A 18 -2.58 2.90 15.84
N MET A 19 -1.56 3.50 15.25
CA MET A 19 -0.18 3.48 15.77
C MET A 19 0.47 4.87 15.76
N PRO A 20 0.04 5.80 16.63
CA PRO A 20 0.83 7.02 16.87
C PRO A 20 2.14 6.65 17.57
N PRO A 21 3.30 7.21 17.17
CA PRO A 21 3.50 8.38 16.30
C PRO A 21 3.88 8.06 14.85
N GLU A 22 3.63 6.84 14.35
CA GLU A 22 4.08 6.44 13.02
C GLU A 22 3.31 7.18 11.90
N PRO A 23 4.00 7.54 10.79
CA PRO A 23 3.33 8.08 9.61
C PRO A 23 2.35 7.06 9.02
N ALA A 24 1.36 7.54 8.27
CA ALA A 24 0.42 6.66 7.56
C ALA A 24 1.16 5.70 6.62
N TRP A 25 0.67 4.47 6.53
CA TRP A 25 1.38 3.41 5.83
C TRP A 25 1.14 3.49 4.33
N VAL A 26 2.22 3.42 3.55
CA VAL A 26 2.15 3.34 2.09
C VAL A 26 2.08 1.87 1.67
N GLY A 27 1.08 1.54 0.87
CA GLY A 27 0.84 0.20 0.35
C GLY A 27 0.61 0.19 -1.14
N ARG A 28 0.94 -0.93 -1.79
CA ARG A 28 0.54 -1.19 -3.18
C ARG A 28 -0.69 -2.08 -3.21
N VAL A 29 -1.69 -1.72 -4.01
CA VAL A 29 -2.91 -2.52 -4.18
C VAL A 29 -2.56 -3.81 -4.91
N GLN A 30 -2.71 -4.94 -4.22
CA GLN A 30 -2.48 -6.26 -4.80
C GLN A 30 -3.76 -6.82 -5.42
N THR A 31 -4.89 -6.64 -4.72
CA THR A 31 -6.21 -7.15 -5.12
C THR A 31 -7.29 -6.20 -4.63
N VAL A 32 -8.26 -5.90 -5.49
CA VAL A 32 -9.50 -5.24 -5.09
C VAL A 32 -10.48 -6.31 -4.64
N LEU A 33 -10.99 -6.19 -3.41
CA LEU A 33 -11.94 -7.12 -2.82
C LEU A 33 -13.36 -6.57 -2.95
N ASP A 34 -14.34 -7.43 -2.71
CA ASP A 34 -15.74 -7.02 -2.61
C ASP A 34 -15.98 -6.06 -1.44
N ALA A 35 -17.13 -5.37 -1.45
CA ALA A 35 -17.56 -4.46 -0.38
C ALA A 35 -16.63 -3.25 -0.09
N GLY A 36 -15.88 -2.78 -1.10
CA GLY A 36 -15.08 -1.57 -0.96
C GLY A 36 -13.83 -1.74 -0.08
N GLN A 37 -13.29 -2.96 -0.08
CA GLN A 37 -12.01 -3.28 0.56
C GLN A 37 -10.94 -3.60 -0.48
N VAL A 38 -9.68 -3.42 -0.10
CA VAL A 38 -8.54 -3.82 -0.92
C VAL A 38 -7.50 -4.50 -0.07
N ARG A 39 -6.76 -5.41 -0.70
CA ARG A 39 -5.55 -6.02 -0.16
C ARG A 39 -4.36 -5.16 -0.56
N LEU A 40 -3.66 -4.62 0.42
CA LEU A 40 -2.44 -3.85 0.26
C LEU A 40 -1.23 -4.69 0.66
N VAL A 41 -0.08 -4.41 0.04
CA VAL A 41 1.20 -5.02 0.38
C VAL A 41 2.26 -3.95 0.68
N THR A 42 3.06 -4.15 1.72
CA THR A 42 4.18 -3.27 2.08
C THR A 42 5.37 -3.54 1.16
N PRO A 43 6.38 -2.66 1.11
CA PRO A 43 7.59 -2.94 0.33
C PRO A 43 8.26 -4.27 0.70
N HIS A 44 8.14 -4.68 1.97
CA HIS A 44 8.73 -5.92 2.49
C HIS A 44 7.84 -7.17 2.30
N GLY A 45 6.67 -7.03 1.66
CA GLY A 45 5.77 -8.14 1.37
C GLY A 45 4.76 -8.46 2.46
N ALA A 46 4.62 -7.64 3.51
CA ALA A 46 3.56 -7.81 4.50
C ALA A 46 2.23 -7.34 3.91
N GLU A 47 1.18 -8.15 4.03
CA GLU A 47 -0.15 -7.86 3.47
C GLU A 47 -1.12 -7.40 4.56
N TRP A 48 -1.99 -6.44 4.24
CA TRP A 48 -3.12 -6.07 5.09
C TRP A 48 -4.34 -5.66 4.27
N THR A 49 -5.51 -5.68 4.91
CA THR A 49 -6.77 -5.25 4.28
C THR A 49 -7.12 -3.85 4.74
N ALA A 50 -7.38 -2.95 3.78
CA ALA A 50 -7.81 -1.58 4.02
C ALA A 50 -9.14 -1.29 3.34
N ARG A 51 -9.89 -0.31 3.85
CA ARG A 51 -11.13 0.17 3.22
C ARG A 51 -10.81 1.30 2.27
N VAL A 52 -11.44 1.30 1.09
CA VAL A 52 -11.21 2.31 0.05
C VAL A 52 -11.49 3.73 0.51
N GLU A 53 -12.42 3.91 1.46
CA GLU A 53 -12.74 5.22 2.06
C GLU A 53 -11.57 5.85 2.84
N ASN A 54 -10.66 5.03 3.37
CA ASN A 54 -9.50 5.49 4.16
C ASN A 54 -8.25 5.70 3.30
N LEU A 55 -8.34 5.48 1.99
CA LEU A 55 -7.19 5.50 1.09
C LEU A 55 -7.03 6.83 0.37
N THR A 56 -5.82 7.37 0.47
CA THR A 56 -5.36 8.49 -0.34
C THR A 56 -4.38 8.03 -1.42
N GLU A 57 -4.30 8.76 -2.52
CA GLU A 57 -3.32 8.43 -3.56
C GLU A 57 -1.93 8.75 -2.99
N ALA A 58 -0.98 7.84 -3.15
CA ALA A 58 0.39 8.10 -2.72
C ALA A 58 1.07 9.11 -3.64
N GLU A 59 1.73 10.12 -3.06
CA GLU A 59 2.51 11.10 -3.80
C GLU A 59 3.70 10.46 -4.53
N ALA A 60 4.25 11.16 -5.53
CA ALA A 60 5.38 10.65 -6.31
C ALA A 60 6.61 10.29 -5.45
N SER A 61 6.87 11.08 -4.40
CA SER A 61 7.94 10.82 -3.41
C SER A 61 7.68 9.53 -2.62
N GLN A 62 6.45 9.29 -2.21
CA GLN A 62 6.04 8.10 -1.46
C GLN A 62 6.09 6.84 -2.35
N ARG A 63 5.70 6.97 -3.62
CA ARG A 63 5.85 5.91 -4.63
C ARG A 63 7.32 5.53 -4.82
N ALA A 64 8.18 6.52 -5.05
CA ALA A 64 9.61 6.30 -5.20
C ALA A 64 10.25 5.68 -3.94
N ALA A 65 9.87 6.12 -2.74
CA ALA A 65 10.34 5.55 -1.49
C ALA A 65 9.88 4.09 -1.30
N TYR A 66 8.63 3.78 -1.68
CA TYR A 66 8.11 2.42 -1.69
C TYR A 66 8.94 1.54 -2.63
N ASP A 67 9.12 1.95 -3.89
CA ASP A 67 9.85 1.17 -4.89
C ASP A 67 11.33 0.98 -4.53
N ALA A 68 11.97 1.98 -3.90
CA ALA A 68 13.33 1.87 -3.40
C ALA A 68 13.45 0.90 -2.20
N ALA A 69 12.40 0.77 -1.40
CA ALA A 69 12.34 -0.15 -0.26
C ALA A 69 11.92 -1.58 -0.65
N VAL A 70 11.29 -1.76 -1.83
CA VAL A 70 11.00 -3.10 -2.36
C VAL A 70 12.34 -3.79 -2.61
N PRO A 71 12.63 -4.91 -1.95
CA PRO A 71 13.86 -5.63 -2.21
C PRO A 71 13.82 -6.09 -3.66
N HIS A 72 14.69 -5.51 -4.48
CA HIS A 72 14.97 -6.04 -5.80
C HIS A 72 15.44 -7.47 -5.56
N ARG A 73 14.62 -8.46 -5.91
CA ARG A 73 15.08 -9.84 -5.97
C ARG A 73 16.16 -9.88 -7.05
N VAL A 74 17.42 -9.66 -6.66
CA VAL A 74 18.57 -10.11 -7.42
C VAL A 74 18.37 -11.61 -7.52
N GLY A 75 18.08 -12.06 -8.74
CA GLY A 75 17.55 -13.39 -8.99
C GLY A 75 18.39 -14.48 -8.34
N ALA A 76 17.75 -15.33 -7.55
CA ALA A 76 18.15 -16.72 -7.46
C ALA A 76 17.15 -17.51 -8.31
N ARG A 77 17.36 -17.48 -9.63
CA ARG A 77 16.88 -18.51 -10.54
C ARG A 77 18.08 -19.37 -10.92
N ARG A 78 18.45 -20.30 -10.05
CA ARG A 78 18.84 -21.66 -10.43
C ARG A 78 18.91 -22.58 -9.22
#